data_AF-A0A6A3HEF1-F1
#
_entry.id   AF-A0A6A3HEF1-F1
#
_cell.length_a   1.000
_cell.length_b   1.000
_cell.length_c   1.000
_cell.angle_alpha   90.00
_cell.angle_beta   90.00
_cell.angle_gamma   90.00
#
_symmetry.space_group_name_H-M   'P 1'
#
loop_
_entity.id
_entity.type
_entity.pdbx_description
1 polymer ?
#
loop_
_entity_poly.entity_id
_entity_poly.type
_entity_poly.pdbx_seq_one_letter_code
_entity_poly.pdbx_strand_id
1 'polypeptide(L)'
;MCYDEPSEYLFPLVPRYAESDLPGGQTYTQEEAVIYWESLHSGIDSEQQPAAKRERKRPNIASYITEVTRDTLKMMSPSQQQAMTPNLTSHSLRRGAAAYANASPKLAIQWISTRGAWLLESLTKAFAYIGTTTREDQSVGKVLAGYQSPDLPVMTPTIADLQQRLSIAEFGQLLTLRDELFQHVLGSPDPRHNVSIAVVDATFAAMLMHMKSVLESCRAISAPTTRYEYQLHRAIAATNARLGCHISTATCFSWGDHLTARWQTANHAQVSSAATGGDSLLASTLENILKQLAQINDRLARLEDTAHKSPVTASETSTFGVSEVPLLSVPAPATASTLAGCVLNWFTNNIWETVKGKREQNKRAEAKAAINIMLVLYQTPCTITKPPPRADAAEYQVWKKTLWDLALALDRTANERLRSIDGRKSSTKASSLRKRWRELRASHPAAYQSLGAQFLSLKAIGAILDLCTPPSHQWSVSELA
;
A
#
# COMPACT_ATOMS: atom_id res chain seq x y z
N MET A 1 10.46 -7.51 40.35
CA MET A 1 9.95 -8.66 41.13
C MET A 1 8.89 -9.33 40.29
N CYS A 2 9.15 -10.57 39.88
CA CYS A 2 8.18 -11.41 39.18
C CYS A 2 7.08 -11.82 40.16
N TYR A 3 5.82 -11.78 39.74
CA TYR A 3 4.75 -12.49 40.43
C TYR A 3 4.48 -13.78 39.65
N ASP A 4 4.78 -14.90 40.30
CA ASP A 4 4.52 -16.27 39.86
C ASP A 4 3.14 -16.73 40.36
N GLU A 5 2.06 -16.28 39.72
CA GLU A 5 0.77 -16.96 39.83
C GLU A 5 0.16 -17.20 38.45
N PRO A 6 -0.11 -18.47 38.07
CA PRO A 6 -0.79 -18.77 36.83
C PRO A 6 -2.26 -18.37 36.93
N SER A 7 -2.78 -17.61 35.96
CA SER A 7 -4.20 -17.25 35.93
C SER A 7 -5.07 -18.50 35.75
N GLU A 8 -5.76 -18.90 36.81
CA GLU A 8 -6.77 -19.95 36.83
C GLU A 8 -8.04 -19.52 36.07
N TYR A 9 -8.03 -19.64 34.74
CA TYR A 9 -9.24 -19.76 33.94
C TYR A 9 -9.05 -20.89 32.92
N LEU A 10 -8.93 -22.11 33.46
CA LEU A 10 -9.08 -23.36 32.72
C LEU A 10 -10.54 -23.45 32.24
N PHE A 11 -10.75 -23.51 30.92
CA PHE A 11 -11.98 -24.07 30.36
C PHE A 11 -12.22 -25.45 30.99
N PRO A 12 -13.45 -25.80 31.42
CA PRO A 12 -13.73 -27.12 31.96
C PRO A 12 -13.30 -28.18 30.94
N LEU A 13 -12.32 -29.00 31.31
CA LEU A 13 -11.94 -30.18 30.56
C LEU A 13 -13.15 -31.12 30.55
N VAL A 14 -13.80 -31.23 29.39
CA VAL A 14 -14.86 -32.21 29.16
C VAL A 14 -14.29 -33.62 29.43
N PRO A 15 -15.02 -34.51 30.12
CA PRO A 15 -14.55 -35.86 30.43
C PRO A 15 -14.09 -36.59 29.17
N ARG A 16 -12.96 -37.29 29.28
CA ARG A 16 -12.43 -38.17 28.24
C ARG A 16 -13.50 -39.21 27.88
N TYR A 17 -14.20 -38.98 26.77
CA TYR A 17 -14.76 -40.08 26.01
C TYR A 17 -13.55 -40.83 25.43
N ALA A 18 -13.26 -41.98 26.03
CA ALA A 18 -12.55 -43.04 25.36
C ALA A 18 -13.38 -43.45 24.13
N GLU A 19 -12.68 -43.66 23.02
CA GLU A 19 -13.18 -43.92 21.67
C GLU A 19 -13.74 -42.67 20.94
N SER A 20 -12.89 -42.17 20.05
CA SER A 20 -13.20 -41.11 19.11
C SER A 20 -13.93 -41.70 17.91
N ASP A 21 -15.22 -41.41 17.78
CA ASP A 21 -15.97 -41.56 16.51
C ASP A 21 -15.74 -40.37 15.56
N LEU A 22 -14.59 -39.70 15.67
CA LEU A 22 -14.14 -38.72 14.68
C LEU A 22 -13.32 -39.45 13.60
N PRO A 23 -13.55 -39.17 12.30
CA PRO A 23 -12.88 -39.87 11.20
C PRO A 23 -11.45 -39.36 11.06
N GLY A 24 -10.60 -39.75 12.01
CA GLY A 24 -9.16 -39.54 12.00
C GLY A 24 -8.37 -40.83 12.23
N GLY A 25 -9.05 -41.98 12.32
CA GLY A 25 -8.45 -43.28 12.61
C GLY A 25 -8.13 -44.15 11.39
N GLN A 26 -8.58 -43.79 10.18
CA GLN A 26 -8.19 -44.50 8.96
C GLN A 26 -7.18 -43.67 8.16
N THR A 27 -6.07 -44.31 7.78
CA THR A 27 -5.09 -43.75 6.85
C THR A 27 -5.71 -43.67 5.47
N TYR A 28 -6.10 -42.47 5.06
CA TYR A 28 -6.52 -42.19 3.68
C TYR A 28 -5.30 -42.02 2.79
N THR A 29 -5.40 -42.51 1.55
CA THR A 29 -4.48 -42.10 0.49
C THR A 29 -4.79 -40.66 0.07
N GLN A 30 -3.82 -39.96 -0.54
CA GLN A 30 -3.94 -38.54 -0.86
C GLN A 30 -5.12 -38.26 -1.80
N GLU A 31 -5.44 -39.20 -2.68
CA GLU A 31 -6.59 -39.14 -3.59
C GLU A 31 -7.93 -39.30 -2.85
N GLU A 32 -8.02 -40.19 -1.85
CA GLU A 32 -9.23 -40.39 -1.04
C GLU A 32 -9.52 -39.20 -0.13
N ALA A 33 -8.48 -38.57 0.42
CA ALA A 33 -8.61 -37.35 1.20
C ALA A 33 -9.15 -36.21 0.32
N VAL A 34 -8.66 -36.07 -0.92
CA VAL A 34 -9.14 -35.05 -1.86
C VAL A 34 -10.60 -35.29 -2.24
N ILE A 35 -11.00 -36.54 -2.54
CA ILE A 35 -12.39 -36.89 -2.84
C ILE A 35 -13.31 -36.63 -1.64
N TYR A 36 -12.87 -36.95 -0.42
CA TYR A 36 -13.61 -36.66 0.80
C TYR A 36 -13.80 -35.15 1.01
N TRP A 37 -12.76 -34.34 0.84
CA TRP A 37 -12.82 -32.88 0.96
C TRP A 37 -13.61 -32.20 -0.16
N GLU A 38 -13.61 -32.78 -1.37
CA GLU A 38 -14.47 -32.35 -2.49
C GLU A 38 -15.93 -32.74 -2.25
N SER A 39 -16.20 -33.89 -1.62
CA SER A 39 -17.56 -34.30 -1.23
C SER A 39 -18.19 -33.40 -0.16
N LEU A 40 -17.37 -32.88 0.75
CA LEU A 40 -17.77 -31.86 1.74
C LEU A 40 -18.08 -30.50 1.10
N HIS A 41 -17.52 -30.21 -0.07
CA HIS A 41 -17.88 -29.05 -0.88
C HIS A 41 -19.13 -29.28 -1.73
N SER A 42 -19.35 -30.49 -2.26
CA SER A 42 -20.53 -30.80 -3.07
C SER A 42 -21.81 -30.97 -2.24
N GLY A 43 -21.71 -31.39 -0.98
CA GLY A 43 -22.82 -31.41 -0.03
C GLY A 43 -23.35 -30.03 0.42
N ILE A 44 -22.73 -28.93 -0.03
CA ILE A 44 -23.18 -27.56 0.26
C ILE A 44 -24.06 -26.98 -0.86
N ASP A 45 -23.99 -27.53 -2.09
CA ASP A 45 -24.63 -26.92 -3.26
C ASP A 45 -25.62 -27.81 -4.04
N SER A 46 -25.95 -29.01 -3.55
CA SER A 46 -26.96 -29.87 -4.18
C SER A 46 -28.12 -30.18 -3.25
N GLU A 47 -29.07 -29.25 -3.16
CA GLU A 47 -30.50 -29.57 -3.00
C GLU A 47 -31.35 -28.30 -3.26
N GLN A 48 -31.85 -28.18 -4.49
CA GLN A 48 -33.01 -27.35 -4.77
C GLN A 48 -34.25 -28.07 -4.22
N GLN A 49 -34.74 -27.62 -3.07
CA GLN A 49 -36.10 -27.94 -2.62
C GLN A 49 -36.86 -26.62 -2.35
N PRO A 50 -38.18 -26.55 -2.64
CA PRO A 50 -38.93 -25.30 -2.66
C PRO A 50 -38.92 -24.62 -1.28
N ALA A 51 -38.98 -23.30 -1.29
CA ALA A 51 -38.85 -22.42 -0.13
C ALA A 51 -39.63 -22.89 1.13
N ALA A 52 -38.92 -23.54 2.05
CA ALA A 52 -39.31 -23.63 3.45
C ALA A 52 -38.45 -22.65 4.26
N LYS A 53 -39.08 -21.97 5.23
CA LYS A 53 -38.49 -20.90 6.06
C LYS A 53 -37.05 -21.24 6.48
N ARG A 54 -36.08 -20.40 6.06
CA ARG A 54 -34.66 -20.51 6.45
C ARG A 54 -34.52 -20.77 7.95
N GLU A 55 -34.15 -21.98 8.33
CA GLU A 55 -33.62 -22.23 9.67
C GLU A 55 -32.36 -21.38 9.88
N ARG A 56 -32.26 -20.76 11.06
CA ARG A 56 -31.09 -19.98 11.44
C ARG A 56 -29.86 -20.90 11.42
N LYS A 57 -28.95 -20.68 10.46
CA LYS A 57 -27.61 -21.28 10.47
C LYS A 57 -26.99 -21.06 11.86
N ARG A 58 -26.45 -22.12 12.47
CA ARG A 58 -25.71 -22.05 13.74
C ARG A 58 -24.70 -20.90 13.68
N PRO A 59 -24.59 -20.03 14.71
CA PRO A 59 -23.68 -18.89 14.66
C PRO A 59 -22.26 -19.35 14.38
N ASN A 60 -21.65 -18.81 13.32
CA ASN A 60 -20.22 -18.94 13.08
C ASN A 60 -19.48 -18.29 14.26
N ILE A 61 -18.38 -18.89 14.74
CA ILE A 61 -17.49 -18.33 15.77
C ILE A 61 -17.16 -16.85 15.51
N ALA A 62 -16.98 -16.45 14.24
CA ALA A 62 -16.76 -15.05 13.88
C ALA A 62 -17.96 -14.14 14.20
N SER A 63 -19.18 -14.63 14.02
CA SER A 63 -20.42 -13.93 14.40
C SER A 63 -20.52 -13.84 15.92
N TYR A 64 -20.26 -14.94 16.63
CA TYR A 64 -20.26 -14.98 18.09
C TYR A 64 -19.25 -13.98 18.69
N ILE A 65 -18.00 -13.97 18.21
CA ILE A 65 -16.98 -13.00 18.66
C ILE A 65 -17.42 -11.56 18.38
N THR A 66 -18.08 -11.31 17.25
CA THR A 66 -18.59 -9.97 16.90
C THR A 66 -19.73 -9.54 17.81
N GLU A 67 -20.62 -10.47 18.19
CA GLU A 67 -21.70 -10.23 19.14
C GLU A 67 -21.15 -9.96 20.54
N VAL A 68 -20.25 -10.81 21.05
CA VAL A 68 -19.58 -10.59 22.35
C VAL A 68 -18.85 -9.25 22.36
N THR A 69 -18.07 -8.92 21.33
CA THR A 69 -17.35 -7.63 21.26
C THR A 69 -18.32 -6.45 21.31
N ARG A 70 -19.44 -6.55 20.58
CA ARG A 70 -20.47 -5.50 20.56
C ARG A 70 -21.15 -5.35 21.91
N ASP A 71 -21.47 -6.46 22.56
CA ASP A 71 -22.20 -6.45 23.83
C ASP A 71 -21.30 -5.99 24.98
N THR A 72 -20.02 -6.39 25.00
CA THR A 72 -19.03 -5.85 25.95
C THR A 72 -18.86 -4.34 25.77
N LEU A 73 -18.80 -3.83 24.53
CA LEU A 73 -18.72 -2.39 24.27
C LEU A 73 -19.95 -1.64 24.79
N LYS A 74 -21.16 -2.20 24.65
CA LYS A 74 -22.39 -1.59 25.19
C LYS A 74 -22.40 -1.52 26.73
N MET A 75 -21.74 -2.46 27.40
CA MET A 75 -21.65 -2.53 28.86
C MET A 75 -20.59 -1.59 29.46
N MET A 76 -19.69 -1.04 28.64
CA MET A 76 -18.67 -0.11 29.11
C MET A 76 -19.20 1.30 29.33
N SER A 77 -18.58 2.03 30.25
CA SER A 77 -18.89 3.44 30.48
C SER A 77 -18.49 4.32 29.27
N PRO A 78 -19.13 5.49 29.06
CA PRO A 78 -18.82 6.37 27.94
C PRO A 78 -17.35 6.83 27.88
N SER A 79 -16.70 7.01 29.04
CA SER A 79 -15.28 7.38 29.14
C SER A 79 -14.34 6.25 28.68
N GLN A 80 -14.70 4.99 28.95
CA GLN A 80 -13.95 3.82 28.46
C GLN A 80 -14.18 3.59 26.96
N GLN A 81 -15.39 3.83 26.47
CA GLN A 81 -15.69 3.72 25.04
C GLN A 81 -14.93 4.76 24.19
N GLN A 82 -14.69 5.97 24.72
CA GLN A 82 -13.89 7.00 24.04
C GLN A 82 -12.41 6.60 23.85
N ALA A 83 -11.87 5.74 24.70
CA ALA A 83 -10.50 5.24 24.60
C ALA A 83 -10.34 4.06 23.61
N MET A 84 -11.44 3.50 23.10
CA MET A 84 -11.43 2.34 22.21
C MET A 84 -11.64 2.73 20.75
N THR A 85 -11.06 1.95 19.84
CA THR A 85 -11.32 2.10 18.40
C THR A 85 -12.80 1.76 18.12
N PRO A 86 -13.59 2.65 17.52
CA PRO A 86 -14.99 2.36 17.22
C PRO A 86 -15.11 1.24 16.16
N ASN A 87 -16.20 0.47 16.22
CA ASN A 87 -16.55 -0.57 15.25
C ASN A 87 -15.57 -1.76 15.15
N LEU A 88 -14.98 -2.20 16.27
CA LEU A 88 -14.22 -3.45 16.30
C LEU A 88 -15.11 -4.65 15.93
N THR A 89 -14.57 -5.52 15.07
CA THR A 89 -15.22 -6.76 14.64
C THR A 89 -14.27 -7.94 14.87
N SER A 90 -14.78 -9.17 14.69
CA SER A 90 -13.92 -10.38 14.67
C SER A 90 -12.76 -10.27 13.68
N HIS A 91 -12.95 -9.55 12.57
CA HIS A 91 -11.90 -9.28 11.59
C HIS A 91 -10.81 -8.34 12.14
N SER A 92 -11.16 -7.37 12.99
CA SER A 92 -10.20 -6.49 13.66
C SER A 92 -9.28 -7.28 14.59
N LEU A 93 -9.84 -8.22 15.36
CA LEU A 93 -9.09 -9.12 16.23
C LEU A 93 -8.10 -9.98 15.43
N ARG A 94 -8.56 -10.60 14.34
CA ARG A 94 -7.71 -11.43 13.47
C ARG A 94 -6.58 -10.61 12.84
N ARG A 95 -6.84 -9.37 12.44
CA ARG A 95 -5.80 -8.47 11.92
C ARG A 95 -4.79 -8.06 12.98
N GLY A 96 -5.25 -7.65 14.16
CA GLY A 96 -4.38 -7.28 15.28
C GLY A 96 -3.48 -8.43 15.72
N ALA A 97 -4.03 -9.64 15.87
CA ALA A 97 -3.28 -10.83 16.24
C ALA A 97 -2.20 -11.20 15.21
N ALA A 98 -2.51 -11.09 13.92
CA ALA A 98 -1.54 -11.29 12.84
C ALA A 98 -0.38 -10.29 12.89
N ALA A 99 -0.69 -9.00 13.05
CA ALA A 99 0.31 -7.95 13.16
C ALA A 99 1.18 -8.09 14.41
N TYR A 100 0.56 -8.43 15.55
CA TYR A 100 1.27 -8.66 16.82
C TYR A 100 2.20 -9.88 16.73
N ALA A 101 1.73 -11.00 16.17
CA ALA A 101 2.56 -12.18 15.96
C ALA A 101 3.75 -11.86 15.02
N ASN A 102 3.53 -11.04 14.00
CA ASN A 102 4.57 -10.63 13.07
C ASN A 102 5.62 -9.68 13.69
N ALA A 103 5.21 -8.88 14.67
CA ALA A 103 6.15 -8.07 15.44
C ALA A 103 7.13 -8.92 16.26
N SER A 104 6.84 -10.20 16.50
CA SER A 104 7.74 -11.11 17.23
C SER A 104 8.88 -11.62 16.35
N PRO A 105 10.15 -11.38 16.70
CA PRO A 105 11.30 -11.89 15.94
C PRO A 105 11.43 -13.41 15.98
N LYS A 106 10.74 -14.09 16.89
CA LYS A 106 10.79 -15.55 17.06
C LYS A 106 9.81 -16.30 16.14
N LEU A 107 8.90 -15.59 15.48
CA LEU A 107 7.85 -16.20 14.66
C LEU A 107 8.10 -15.93 13.18
N ALA A 108 8.35 -16.98 12.41
CA ALA A 108 8.45 -16.86 10.97
C ALA A 108 7.07 -16.64 10.34
N ILE A 109 7.00 -15.82 9.28
CA ILE A 109 5.77 -15.52 8.56
C ILE A 109 5.03 -16.76 8.05
N GLN A 110 5.76 -17.85 7.76
CA GLN A 110 5.19 -19.14 7.39
C GLN A 110 4.30 -19.71 8.51
N TRP A 111 4.76 -19.65 9.76
CA TRP A 111 3.97 -20.12 10.92
C TRP A 111 2.71 -19.28 11.11
N ILE A 112 2.83 -17.96 10.97
CA ILE A 112 1.70 -17.04 11.06
C ILE A 112 0.70 -17.34 9.93
N SER A 113 1.19 -17.65 8.72
CA SER A 113 0.36 -17.96 7.56
C SER A 113 -0.40 -19.26 7.70
N THR A 114 0.27 -20.32 8.15
CA THR A 114 -0.36 -21.62 8.40
C THR A 114 -1.41 -21.52 9.51
N ARG A 115 -1.12 -20.83 10.63
CA ARG A 115 -2.07 -20.65 11.74
C ARG A 115 -3.20 -19.66 11.41
N GLY A 116 -2.93 -18.70 10.54
CA GLY A 116 -3.90 -17.78 9.98
C GLY A 116 -4.78 -18.41 8.89
N ALA A 117 -4.54 -19.68 8.52
CA ALA A 117 -5.20 -20.37 7.41
C ALA A 117 -5.18 -19.56 6.10
N TRP A 118 -4.06 -18.88 5.83
CA TRP A 118 -3.86 -18.20 4.55
C TRP A 118 -3.16 -19.15 3.58
N LEU A 119 -3.90 -19.63 2.58
CA LEU A 119 -3.36 -20.42 1.47
C LEU A 119 -2.40 -19.58 0.61
N LEU A 120 -1.47 -20.21 -0.13
CA LEU A 120 -0.52 -19.50 -1.01
C LEU A 120 -1.22 -18.59 -2.05
N GLU A 121 -2.43 -18.93 -2.48
CA GLU A 121 -3.25 -18.12 -3.40
C GLU A 121 -3.81 -16.83 -2.75
N SER A 122 -3.73 -16.72 -1.42
CA SER A 122 -4.18 -15.61 -0.59
C SER A 122 -3.00 -14.76 -0.05
N LEU A 123 -1.77 -14.95 -0.57
CA LEU A 123 -0.58 -14.22 -0.09
C LEU A 123 -0.75 -12.69 -0.14
N THR A 124 -1.42 -12.15 -1.15
CA THR A 124 -1.70 -10.70 -1.24
C THR A 124 -2.55 -10.20 -0.06
N LYS A 125 -3.46 -11.04 0.47
CA LYS A 125 -4.26 -10.70 1.65
C LYS A 125 -3.44 -10.82 2.93
N ALA A 126 -2.53 -11.79 3.02
CA ALA A 126 -1.58 -11.90 4.13
C ALA A 126 -0.62 -10.69 4.16
N PHE A 127 -0.07 -10.27 3.02
CA PHE A 127 0.77 -9.07 2.92
C PHE A 127 0.02 -7.77 3.26
N ALA A 128 -1.29 -7.67 2.99
CA ALA A 128 -2.07 -6.51 3.44
C ALA A 128 -2.24 -6.44 4.98
N TYR A 129 -2.01 -7.56 5.69
CA TYR A 129 -2.10 -7.64 7.14
C TYR A 129 -0.72 -7.55 7.82
N ILE A 130 0.34 -8.01 7.12
CA ILE A 130 1.65 -8.32 7.68
C ILE A 130 2.79 -7.60 6.94
N GLY A 131 2.62 -7.26 5.67
CA GLY A 131 3.69 -6.71 4.82
C GLY A 131 3.98 -5.22 5.03
N THR A 132 3.24 -4.54 5.91
CA THR A 132 3.43 -3.12 6.25
C THR A 132 3.41 -2.93 7.76
N THR A 133 3.99 -3.85 8.54
CA THR A 133 4.14 -3.58 9.97
C THR A 133 5.37 -2.70 10.20
N THR A 134 5.32 -1.92 11.27
CA THR A 134 6.40 -1.04 11.69
C THR A 134 7.73 -1.79 11.82
N ARG A 135 7.71 -3.09 12.11
CA ARG A 135 8.93 -3.91 12.18
C ARG A 135 9.62 -4.04 10.82
N GLU A 136 8.90 -4.40 9.75
CA GLU A 136 9.51 -4.52 8.42
C GLU A 136 10.04 -3.17 7.95
N ASP A 137 9.27 -2.10 8.16
CA ASP A 137 9.69 -0.75 7.80
C ASP A 137 10.94 -0.33 8.57
N GLN A 138 11.03 -0.67 9.86
CA GLN A 138 12.23 -0.47 10.67
C GLN A 138 13.40 -1.32 10.19
N SER A 139 13.18 -2.60 9.85
CA SER A 139 14.24 -3.47 9.32
C SER A 139 14.79 -2.95 8.00
N VAL A 140 13.93 -2.50 7.09
CA VAL A 140 14.34 -1.83 5.84
C VAL A 140 15.08 -0.53 6.14
N GLY A 141 14.52 0.32 7.02
CA GLY A 141 15.15 1.57 7.44
C GLY A 141 16.53 1.37 8.06
N LYS A 142 16.72 0.31 8.86
CA LYS A 142 18.01 -0.08 9.44
C LYS A 142 19.02 -0.48 8.36
N VAL A 143 18.63 -1.33 7.40
CA VAL A 143 19.52 -1.70 6.28
C VAL A 143 19.91 -0.45 5.47
N LEU A 144 18.95 0.42 5.16
CA LEU A 144 19.20 1.66 4.42
C LEU A 144 20.11 2.63 5.21
N ALA A 145 20.02 2.63 6.53
CA ALA A 145 20.88 3.43 7.41
C ALA A 145 22.23 2.74 7.72
N GLY A 146 22.55 1.62 7.07
CA GLY A 146 23.85 0.94 7.19
C GLY A 146 24.02 0.03 8.41
N TYR A 147 22.94 -0.31 9.12
CA TYR A 147 23.00 -1.24 10.24
C TYR A 147 23.19 -2.67 9.74
N GLN A 148 24.10 -3.42 10.38
CA GLN A 148 24.51 -4.75 9.92
C GLN A 148 23.51 -5.86 10.24
N SER A 149 22.64 -5.66 11.23
CA SER A 149 21.73 -6.69 11.72
C SER A 149 20.33 -6.12 11.93
N PRO A 150 19.50 -6.05 10.87
CA PRO A 150 18.18 -5.43 10.94
C PRO A 150 17.22 -6.10 11.94
N ASP A 151 17.49 -7.35 12.29
CA ASP A 151 16.72 -8.15 13.25
C ASP A 151 16.99 -7.80 14.72
N LEU A 152 18.12 -7.16 15.01
CA LEU A 152 18.48 -6.76 16.36
C LEU A 152 17.84 -5.42 16.73
N PRO A 153 17.46 -5.22 18.00
CA PRO A 153 16.88 -3.95 18.45
C PRO A 153 17.90 -2.82 18.27
N VAL A 154 17.40 -1.67 17.80
CA VAL A 154 18.17 -0.43 17.73
C VAL A 154 17.52 0.54 18.69
N MET A 155 18.31 1.12 19.59
CA MET A 155 17.85 2.24 20.39
C MET A 155 17.93 3.52 19.56
N THR A 156 16.77 4.12 19.31
CA THR A 156 16.67 5.47 18.74
C THR A 156 17.26 6.47 19.72
N PRO A 157 18.10 7.42 19.28
CA PRO A 157 18.61 8.46 20.16
C PRO A 157 17.44 9.28 20.72
N THR A 158 17.51 9.66 21.99
CA THR A 158 16.52 10.51 22.64
C THR A 158 17.21 11.42 23.64
N ILE A 159 16.73 12.65 23.83
CA ILE A 159 17.31 13.56 24.82
C ILE A 159 17.14 13.07 26.26
N ALA A 160 16.23 12.13 26.53
CA ALA A 160 16.10 11.49 27.85
C ALA A 160 17.40 10.81 28.30
N ASP A 161 18.24 10.36 27.37
CA ASP A 161 19.56 9.79 27.66
C ASP A 161 20.54 10.80 28.32
N LEU A 162 20.26 12.10 28.21
CA LEU A 162 21.04 13.16 28.84
C LEU A 162 20.57 13.49 30.26
N GLN A 163 19.41 13.03 30.69
CA GLN A 163 18.82 13.39 31.98
C GLN A 163 19.72 13.04 33.17
N GLN A 164 20.45 11.93 33.09
CA GLN A 164 21.38 11.49 34.14
C GLN A 164 22.77 12.11 34.01
N ARG A 165 23.09 12.71 32.86
CA ARG A 165 24.42 13.29 32.56
C ARG A 165 24.48 14.79 32.77
N LEU A 166 23.35 15.47 32.58
CA LEU A 166 23.24 16.92 32.74
C LEU A 166 22.71 17.26 34.14
N SER A 167 23.09 18.43 34.64
CA SER A 167 22.42 19.00 35.80
C SER A 167 20.95 19.30 35.50
N ILE A 168 20.11 19.42 36.53
CA ILE A 168 18.69 19.76 36.38
C ILE A 168 18.52 21.07 35.59
N ALA A 169 19.39 22.06 35.84
CA ALA A 169 19.37 23.35 35.15
C ALA A 169 19.71 23.21 33.66
N GLU A 170 20.78 22.47 33.33
CA GLU A 170 21.18 22.23 31.93
C GLU A 170 20.14 21.39 31.17
N PHE A 171 19.54 20.40 31.83
CA PHE A 171 18.46 19.62 31.24
C PHE A 171 17.22 20.50 30.97
N GLY A 172 16.91 21.44 31.87
CA GLY A 172 15.87 22.46 31.63
C GLY A 172 16.17 23.37 30.44
N GLN A 173 17.45 23.76 30.26
CA GLN A 173 17.88 24.53 29.09
C GLN A 173 17.73 23.72 27.80
N LEU A 174 18.11 22.44 27.81
CA LEU A 174 17.94 21.52 26.69
C LEU A 174 16.47 21.37 26.27
N LEU A 175 15.57 21.16 27.24
CA LEU A 175 14.12 21.06 26.99
C LEU A 175 13.56 22.37 26.43
N THR A 176 13.99 23.51 26.96
CA THR A 176 13.52 24.82 26.47
C THR A 176 13.99 25.09 25.05
N LEU A 177 15.24 24.73 24.71
CA LEU A 177 15.76 24.83 23.35
C LEU A 177 14.99 23.94 22.37
N ARG A 178 14.67 22.71 22.77
CA ARG A 178 13.80 21.80 21.99
C ARG A 178 12.46 22.49 21.71
N ASP A 179 11.81 23.02 22.73
CA ASP A 179 10.48 23.62 22.59
C ASP A 179 10.50 24.87 21.71
N GLU A 180 11.57 25.67 21.76
CA GLU A 180 11.77 26.81 20.85
C GLU A 180 11.92 26.39 19.38
N LEU A 181 12.71 25.34 19.11
CA LEU A 181 12.93 24.85 17.74
C LEU A 181 11.68 24.19 17.16
N PHE A 182 10.92 23.49 17.98
CA PHE A 182 9.73 22.73 17.57
C PHE A 182 8.41 23.45 17.88
N GLN A 183 8.46 24.76 18.16
CA GLN A 183 7.30 25.57 18.54
C GLN A 183 6.12 25.53 17.56
N HIS A 184 6.36 25.18 16.30
CA HIS A 184 5.31 25.10 15.26
C HIS A 184 4.64 23.72 15.17
N VAL A 185 5.19 22.71 15.85
CA VAL A 185 4.65 21.34 15.86
C VAL A 185 4.29 20.88 17.28
N LEU A 186 4.47 21.76 18.25
CA LEU A 186 4.11 21.61 19.66
C LEU A 186 3.23 22.78 20.09
N GLY A 187 2.39 22.58 21.10
CA GLY A 187 1.61 23.67 21.72
C GLY A 187 0.32 24.06 21.00
N SER A 188 -0.13 23.33 19.98
CA SER A 188 -1.47 23.52 19.41
C SER A 188 -2.54 23.20 20.46
N PRO A 189 -3.60 24.01 20.58
CA PRO A 189 -4.74 23.73 21.47
C PRO A 189 -5.46 22.42 21.13
N ASP A 190 -5.40 21.97 19.87
CA ASP A 190 -5.89 20.65 19.46
C ASP A 190 -4.72 19.66 19.42
N PRO A 191 -4.65 18.69 20.36
CA PRO A 191 -3.55 17.73 20.46
C PRO A 191 -3.31 16.91 19.20
N ARG A 192 -4.31 16.79 18.30
CA ARG A 192 -4.18 16.03 17.05
C ARG A 192 -3.25 16.69 16.04
N HIS A 193 -3.00 17.99 16.18
CA HIS A 193 -2.04 18.72 15.35
C HIS A 193 -0.62 18.74 15.94
N ASN A 194 -0.45 18.23 17.17
CA ASN A 194 0.86 18.16 17.81
C ASN A 194 1.58 16.88 17.39
N VAL A 195 2.87 16.99 17.12
CA VAL A 195 3.74 15.83 16.91
C VAL A 195 4.02 15.18 18.26
N SER A 196 4.07 13.83 18.29
CA SER A 196 4.40 13.08 19.50
C SER A 196 5.74 13.53 20.09
N ILE A 197 5.77 13.74 21.42
CA ILE A 197 6.98 14.22 22.11
C ILE A 197 8.17 13.27 21.92
N ALA A 198 7.92 11.96 21.86
CA ALA A 198 8.96 10.96 21.61
C ALA A 198 9.60 11.13 20.22
N VAL A 199 8.81 11.55 19.22
CA VAL A 199 9.31 11.84 17.86
C VAL A 199 10.11 13.13 17.85
N VAL A 200 9.64 14.16 18.55
CA VAL A 200 10.37 15.43 18.69
C VAL A 200 11.70 15.21 19.41
N ASP A 201 11.70 14.51 20.54
CA ASP A 201 12.90 14.20 21.33
C ASP A 201 13.92 13.41 20.51
N ALA A 202 13.46 12.44 19.72
CA ALA A 202 14.33 11.66 18.85
C ALA A 202 14.91 12.49 17.69
N THR A 203 14.08 13.33 17.07
CA THR A 203 14.51 14.21 15.97
C THR A 203 15.50 15.26 16.48
N PHE A 204 15.22 15.86 17.63
CA PHE A 204 16.09 16.83 18.27
C PHE A 204 17.42 16.20 18.70
N ALA A 205 17.39 15.00 19.29
CA ALA A 205 18.61 14.26 19.63
C ALA A 205 19.48 13.97 18.40
N ALA A 206 18.88 13.46 17.31
CA ALA A 206 19.57 13.22 16.05
C ALA A 206 20.16 14.52 15.47
N MET A 207 19.40 15.61 15.51
CA MET A 207 19.85 16.93 15.07
C MET A 207 21.10 17.36 15.85
N LEU A 208 21.10 17.25 17.18
CA LEU A 208 22.26 17.58 18.03
C LEU A 208 23.49 16.71 17.71
N MET A 209 23.30 15.40 17.53
CA MET A 209 24.38 14.46 17.20
C MET A 209 25.09 14.83 15.88
N HIS A 210 24.35 15.30 14.87
CA HIS A 210 24.89 15.61 13.55
C HIS A 210 25.20 17.11 13.34
N MET A 211 24.86 17.95 14.31
CA MET A 211 24.88 19.42 14.17
C MET A 211 26.25 19.95 13.75
N LYS A 212 27.32 19.45 14.36
CA LYS A 212 28.69 19.88 14.08
C LYS A 212 29.07 19.63 12.61
N SER A 213 28.86 18.41 12.13
CA SER A 213 29.17 18.00 10.75
C SER A 213 28.35 18.79 9.73
N VAL A 214 27.06 19.03 10.01
CA VAL A 214 26.19 19.82 9.13
C VAL A 214 26.68 21.26 9.02
N LEU A 215 26.99 21.92 10.15
CA LEU A 215 27.46 23.31 10.14
C LEU A 215 28.85 23.46 9.50
N GLU A 216 29.78 22.54 9.74
CA GLU A 216 31.09 22.52 9.09
C GLU A 216 30.96 22.37 7.57
N SER A 217 30.05 21.51 7.12
CA SER A 217 29.76 21.28 5.70
C SER A 217 29.11 22.50 5.04
N CYS A 218 28.20 23.18 5.73
CA CYS A 218 27.59 24.44 5.24
C CYS A 218 28.63 25.54 5.02
N ARG A 219 29.60 25.65 5.93
CA ARG A 219 30.71 26.62 5.82
C ARG A 219 31.64 26.30 4.65
N ALA A 220 31.94 25.02 4.43
CA ALA A 220 32.81 24.58 3.35
C ALA A 220 32.28 24.93 1.95
N ILE A 221 30.95 24.96 1.78
CA ILE A 221 30.29 25.21 0.48
C ILE A 221 30.10 26.72 0.22
N SER A 222 30.51 27.62 1.13
CA SER A 222 30.22 29.07 1.07
C SER A 222 28.73 29.35 0.79
N ALA A 223 27.85 28.48 1.30
CA ALA A 223 26.42 28.69 1.17
C ALA A 223 26.01 29.90 2.03
N PRO A 224 25.08 30.76 1.58
CA PRO A 224 24.45 31.75 2.45
C PRO A 224 23.90 31.02 3.69
N THR A 225 24.01 31.65 4.87
CA THR A 225 23.57 31.11 6.17
C THR A 225 22.35 30.24 5.98
N THR A 226 22.53 28.93 6.14
CA THR A 226 21.45 28.00 5.81
C THR A 226 20.27 28.32 6.72
N ARG A 227 19.04 28.15 6.22
CA ARG A 227 17.83 28.31 7.03
C ARG A 227 17.92 27.56 8.35
N TYR A 228 18.64 26.43 8.36
CA TYR A 228 18.96 25.65 9.54
C TYR A 228 19.81 26.42 10.58
N GLU A 229 20.95 26.96 10.17
CA GLU A 229 21.85 27.74 11.04
C GLU A 229 21.13 28.97 11.62
N TYR A 230 20.35 29.68 10.79
CA TYR A 230 19.55 30.81 11.26
C TYR A 230 18.54 30.41 12.35
N GLN A 231 17.76 29.33 12.12
CA GLN A 231 16.75 28.90 13.12
C GLN A 231 17.40 28.40 14.40
N LEU A 232 18.56 27.73 14.31
CA LEU A 232 19.34 27.32 15.48
C LEU A 232 19.77 28.54 16.30
N HIS A 233 20.40 29.55 15.67
CA HIS A 233 20.83 30.75 16.38
C HIS A 233 19.66 31.54 16.97
N ARG A 234 18.54 31.64 16.26
CA ARG A 234 17.30 32.24 16.76
C ARG A 234 16.82 31.52 18.02
N ALA A 235 16.72 30.19 17.99
CA ALA A 235 16.22 29.41 19.12
C ALA A 235 17.16 29.45 20.34
N ILE A 236 18.48 29.43 20.10
CA ILE A 236 19.49 29.65 21.15
C ILE A 236 19.30 31.01 21.81
N ALA A 237 19.15 32.08 21.01
CA ALA A 237 18.93 33.43 21.53
C ALA A 237 17.63 33.54 22.33
N ALA A 238 16.53 32.96 21.83
CA ALA A 238 15.24 32.94 22.52
C ALA A 238 15.31 32.17 23.84
N THR A 239 16.00 31.02 23.85
CA THR A 239 16.20 30.20 25.07
C THR A 239 17.02 30.97 26.11
N ASN A 240 18.13 31.59 25.69
CA ASN A 240 18.96 32.42 26.56
C ASN A 240 18.18 33.59 27.15
N ALA A 241 17.38 34.29 26.34
CA ALA A 241 16.54 35.38 26.81
C ALA A 241 15.47 34.91 27.81
N ARG A 242 14.87 33.75 27.57
CA ARG A 242 13.80 33.20 28.43
C ARG A 242 14.32 32.73 29.78
N LEU A 243 15.48 32.08 29.81
CA LEU A 243 16.01 31.45 31.03
C LEU A 243 17.10 32.28 31.73
N GLY A 244 17.57 33.37 31.12
CA GLY A 244 18.75 34.09 31.60
C GLY A 244 20.02 33.24 31.55
N CYS A 245 20.08 32.27 30.64
CA CYS A 245 21.23 31.36 30.48
C CYS A 245 22.17 31.80 29.35
N HIS A 246 23.28 31.07 29.19
CA HIS A 246 24.29 31.32 28.16
C HIS A 246 24.61 30.05 27.36
N ILE A 247 23.58 29.39 26.82
CA ILE A 247 23.77 28.29 25.88
C ILE A 247 24.37 28.82 24.56
N SER A 248 25.29 28.04 24.01
CA SER A 248 25.99 28.34 22.75
C SER A 248 25.91 27.16 21.80
N THR A 249 26.36 27.35 20.56
CA THR A 249 26.54 26.23 19.62
C THR A 249 27.52 25.19 20.15
N ALA A 250 28.55 25.59 20.89
CA ALA A 250 29.49 24.68 21.55
C ALA A 250 28.81 23.82 22.63
N THR A 251 27.88 24.40 23.40
CA THR A 251 27.06 23.66 24.37
C THR A 251 26.24 22.57 23.67
N CYS A 252 25.61 22.93 22.56
CA CYS A 252 24.81 21.99 21.76
C CYS A 252 25.69 20.87 21.15
N PHE A 253 26.92 21.17 20.73
CA PHE A 253 27.87 20.15 20.27
C PHE A 253 28.23 19.18 21.40
N SER A 254 28.50 19.67 22.60
CA SER A 254 28.78 18.82 23.77
C SER A 254 27.61 17.90 24.10
N TRP A 255 26.36 18.38 24.03
CA TRP A 255 25.18 17.52 24.18
C TRP A 255 25.10 16.46 23.08
N GLY A 256 25.39 16.83 21.83
CA GLY A 256 25.48 15.91 20.69
C GLY A 256 26.54 14.82 20.87
N ASP A 257 27.71 15.16 21.41
CA ASP A 257 28.78 14.21 21.70
C ASP A 257 28.36 13.21 22.79
N HIS A 258 27.70 13.67 23.86
CA HIS A 258 27.17 12.79 24.90
C HIS A 258 26.09 11.84 24.38
N LEU A 259 25.18 12.33 23.53
CA LEU A 259 24.17 11.51 22.87
C LEU A 259 24.82 10.47 21.95
N THR A 260 25.82 10.88 21.16
CA THR A 260 26.53 9.99 20.26
C THR A 260 27.23 8.87 21.00
N ALA A 261 27.97 9.18 22.07
CA ALA A 261 28.64 8.18 22.89
C ALA A 261 27.64 7.19 23.52
N ARG A 262 26.51 7.69 24.03
CA ARG A 262 25.45 6.85 24.61
C ARG A 262 24.80 5.96 23.56
N TRP A 263 24.46 6.52 22.41
CA TRP A 263 23.85 5.81 21.29
C TRP A 263 24.79 4.72 20.74
N GLN A 264 26.08 5.01 20.57
CA GLN A 264 27.08 4.03 20.15
C GLN A 264 27.23 2.90 21.18
N THR A 265 27.21 3.22 22.47
CA THR A 265 27.27 2.20 23.54
C THR A 265 26.04 1.31 23.51
N ALA A 266 24.83 1.90 23.41
CA ALA A 266 23.58 1.15 23.37
C ALA A 266 23.44 0.28 22.11
N ASN A 267 24.04 0.72 21.00
CA ASN A 267 23.98 0.05 19.71
C ASN A 267 25.30 -0.62 19.32
N HIS A 268 26.22 -0.88 20.26
CA HIS A 268 27.57 -1.39 19.97
C HIS A 268 27.53 -2.67 19.12
N ALA A 269 26.58 -3.58 19.41
CA ALA A 269 26.39 -4.82 18.64
C ALA A 269 25.99 -4.58 17.16
N GLN A 270 25.49 -3.39 16.81
CA GLN A 270 25.11 -3.01 15.44
C GLN A 270 26.21 -2.27 14.67
N VAL A 271 27.10 -1.57 15.40
CA VAL A 271 28.03 -0.57 14.84
C VAL A 271 29.48 -1.08 14.81
N SER A 272 29.75 -2.25 15.40
CA SER A 272 31.09 -2.80 15.71
C SER A 272 32.01 -3.17 14.53
N SER A 273 31.68 -2.93 13.26
CA SER A 273 32.70 -3.02 12.20
C SER A 273 32.61 -1.88 11.19
N ALA A 274 33.25 -0.78 11.55
CA ALA A 274 33.85 0.24 10.69
C ALA A 274 33.05 0.69 9.45
N ALA A 275 32.56 1.93 9.58
CA ALA A 275 32.17 2.86 8.53
C ALA A 275 33.33 3.20 7.56
N THR A 276 33.85 2.22 6.82
CA THR A 276 34.89 2.46 5.79
C THR A 276 34.50 1.96 4.41
N GLY A 277 33.48 1.09 4.27
CA GLY A 277 33.02 0.59 2.97
C GLY A 277 31.64 1.09 2.53
N GLY A 278 30.73 1.37 3.48
CA GLY A 278 29.34 1.74 3.21
C GLY A 278 29.13 3.20 2.84
N ASP A 279 29.95 4.10 3.39
CA ASP A 279 29.79 5.55 3.19
C ASP A 279 30.01 5.95 1.73
N SER A 280 30.92 5.28 1.01
CA SER A 280 31.13 5.47 -0.42
C SER A 280 29.93 5.04 -1.26
N LEU A 281 29.29 3.92 -0.92
CA LEU A 281 28.14 3.41 -1.66
C LEU A 281 26.89 4.25 -1.35
N LEU A 282 26.67 4.63 -0.10
CA LEU A 282 25.55 5.49 0.29
C LEU A 282 25.72 6.91 -0.26
N ALA A 283 26.93 7.49 -0.16
CA ALA A 283 27.23 8.79 -0.75
C ALA A 283 27.10 8.76 -2.27
N SER A 284 27.63 7.75 -2.97
CA SER A 284 27.48 7.64 -4.43
C SER A 284 26.03 7.40 -4.85
N THR A 285 25.24 6.67 -4.04
CA THR A 285 23.81 6.47 -4.30
C THR A 285 23.03 7.77 -4.09
N LEU A 286 23.29 8.50 -2.99
CA LEU A 286 22.68 9.81 -2.74
C LEU A 286 23.09 10.84 -3.78
N GLU A 287 24.36 10.85 -4.19
CA GLU A 287 24.87 11.73 -5.24
C GLU A 287 24.24 11.38 -6.61
N ASN A 288 24.02 10.10 -6.91
CA ASN A 288 23.27 9.68 -8.09
C ASN A 288 21.80 10.12 -8.04
N ILE A 289 21.15 10.00 -6.88
CA ILE A 289 19.76 10.45 -6.70
C ILE A 289 19.67 11.98 -6.85
N LEU A 290 20.61 12.73 -6.26
CA LEU A 290 20.67 14.19 -6.39
C LEU A 290 20.96 14.61 -7.83
N LYS A 291 21.86 13.92 -8.54
CA LYS A 291 22.10 14.14 -9.98
C LYS A 291 20.86 13.86 -10.82
N GLN A 292 20.12 12.80 -10.51
CA GLN A 292 18.86 12.50 -11.19
C GLN A 292 17.79 13.56 -10.91
N LEU A 293 17.66 14.03 -9.67
CA LEU A 293 16.73 15.10 -9.31
C LEU A 293 17.10 16.43 -10.00
N ALA A 294 18.39 16.76 -10.07
CA ALA A 294 18.87 17.92 -10.82
C ALA A 294 18.58 17.79 -12.33
N GLN A 295 18.79 16.61 -12.92
CA GLN A 295 18.43 16.35 -14.32
C GLN A 295 16.93 16.43 -14.57
N ILE A 296 16.10 15.98 -13.63
CA ILE A 296 14.65 16.08 -13.73
C ILE A 296 14.22 17.55 -13.67
N ASN A 297 14.78 18.34 -12.74
CA ASN A 297 14.50 19.77 -12.63
C ASN A 297 14.98 20.54 -13.87
N ASP A 298 16.15 20.23 -14.43
CA ASP A 298 16.67 20.85 -15.66
C ASP A 298 15.82 20.47 -16.90
N ARG A 299 15.27 19.24 -16.92
CA ARG A 299 14.29 18.85 -17.94
C ARG A 299 12.95 19.56 -17.76
N LEU A 300 12.50 19.77 -16.53
CA LEU A 300 11.29 20.55 -16.24
C LEU A 300 11.48 22.02 -16.63
N ALA A 301 12.61 22.64 -16.29
CA ALA A 301 12.94 24.01 -16.68
C ALA A 301 12.99 24.18 -18.21
N ARG A 302 13.56 23.21 -18.95
CA ARG A 302 13.52 23.24 -20.43
C ARG A 302 12.12 23.04 -21.01
N LEU A 303 11.26 22.27 -20.33
CA LEU A 303 9.85 22.11 -20.71
C LEU A 303 9.05 23.39 -20.43
N GLU A 304 9.39 24.10 -19.35
CA GLU A 304 8.84 25.41 -19.02
C GLU A 304 9.32 26.49 -20.01
N ASP A 305 10.60 26.51 -20.40
CA ASP A 305 11.14 27.44 -21.41
C ASP A 305 10.60 27.19 -22.82
N THR A 306 10.29 25.93 -23.16
CA THR A 306 9.64 25.60 -24.44
C THR A 306 8.15 25.95 -24.44
N ALA A 307 7.50 25.98 -23.27
CA ALA A 307 6.16 26.53 -23.11
C ALA A 307 6.11 28.07 -23.22
N HIS A 308 7.20 28.77 -22.86
CA HIS A 308 7.30 30.24 -22.97
C HIS A 308 7.76 30.75 -24.35
N LYS A 309 8.08 29.87 -25.31
CA LYS A 309 8.57 30.23 -26.66
C LYS A 309 7.57 29.99 -27.81
N SER A 310 6.26 29.90 -27.53
CA SER A 310 5.24 30.09 -28.57
C SER A 310 4.83 31.57 -28.64
N PRO A 311 4.84 32.21 -29.83
CA PRO A 311 4.60 33.64 -29.95
C PRO A 311 3.12 33.97 -29.76
N VAL A 312 2.82 34.80 -28.77
CA VAL A 312 1.55 35.53 -28.68
C VAL A 312 1.72 36.85 -29.45
N THR A 313 1.06 36.95 -30.60
CA THR A 313 0.72 38.26 -31.19
C THR A 313 -0.51 38.79 -30.47
N ALA A 314 -0.37 39.97 -29.86
CA ALA A 314 -1.43 40.65 -29.13
C ALA A 314 -2.45 41.30 -30.10
N SER A 315 -3.74 41.25 -29.75
CA SER A 315 -4.68 42.38 -29.83
C SER A 315 -5.96 42.09 -29.03
N GLU A 316 -6.08 42.83 -27.93
CA GLU A 316 -7.24 43.60 -27.46
C GLU A 316 -8.62 42.93 -27.18
N THR A 317 -8.92 42.88 -25.87
CA THR A 317 -10.13 43.41 -25.20
C THR A 317 -11.51 42.80 -25.53
N SER A 318 -12.02 41.91 -24.66
CA SER A 318 -13.30 42.11 -23.93
C SER A 318 -13.76 40.87 -23.13
N THR A 319 -13.87 41.10 -21.82
CA THR A 319 -14.93 40.69 -20.87
C THR A 319 -15.73 39.38 -21.03
N PHE A 320 -15.70 38.61 -19.93
CA PHE A 320 -16.65 37.60 -19.41
C PHE A 320 -16.76 36.22 -20.09
N GLY A 321 -16.49 35.17 -19.28
CA GLY A 321 -16.95 33.80 -19.51
C GLY A 321 -15.98 32.75 -18.99
N VAL A 322 -16.00 32.46 -17.68
CA VAL A 322 -15.32 31.29 -17.12
C VAL A 322 -16.01 30.03 -17.66
N SER A 323 -15.30 29.24 -18.46
CA SER A 323 -15.59 27.82 -18.68
C SER A 323 -14.28 27.04 -18.60
N GLU A 324 -14.11 26.45 -17.43
CA GLU A 324 -13.03 25.56 -17.04
C GLU A 324 -13.18 24.23 -17.81
N VAL A 325 -12.18 23.86 -18.61
CA VAL A 325 -12.07 22.49 -19.17
C VAL A 325 -10.88 21.81 -18.46
N PRO A 326 -11.08 20.77 -17.64
CA PRO A 326 -10.00 20.14 -16.89
C PRO A 326 -9.05 19.37 -17.81
N LEU A 327 -7.76 19.73 -17.77
CA LEU A 327 -6.67 18.94 -18.33
C LEU A 327 -6.50 17.67 -17.47
N LEU A 328 -6.95 16.52 -17.98
CA LEU A 328 -6.86 15.23 -17.29
C LEU A 328 -5.38 14.80 -17.16
N SER A 329 -4.82 14.94 -15.96
CA SER A 329 -3.58 14.30 -15.53
C SER A 329 -3.73 12.78 -15.54
N VAL A 330 -2.90 12.06 -16.31
CA VAL A 330 -2.85 10.59 -16.30
C VAL A 330 -1.79 10.11 -15.29
N PRO A 331 -2.09 9.08 -14.46
CA PRO A 331 -1.14 8.52 -13.51
C PRO A 331 -0.01 7.72 -14.17
N ALA A 332 1.10 7.59 -13.43
CA ALA A 332 2.30 6.83 -13.72
C ALA A 332 2.06 5.34 -14.13
N PRO A 333 3.04 4.69 -14.81
CA PRO A 333 2.92 3.34 -15.34
C PRO A 333 3.03 2.28 -14.23
N ALA A 334 2.02 2.18 -13.39
CA ALA A 334 1.79 1.03 -12.52
C ALA A 334 0.28 0.91 -12.28
N THR A 335 -0.27 -0.28 -12.53
CA THR A 335 -1.69 -0.64 -12.29
C THR A 335 -2.75 0.13 -13.08
N ALA A 336 -3.14 -0.42 -14.24
CA ALA A 336 -4.52 -0.31 -14.68
C ALA A 336 -5.42 -1.08 -13.69
N SER A 337 -5.81 -0.43 -12.58
CA SER A 337 -6.68 -1.01 -11.56
C SER A 337 -8.15 -1.12 -12.01
N THR A 338 -8.49 -0.49 -13.13
CA THR A 338 -9.81 -0.45 -13.77
C THR A 338 -9.83 -1.24 -15.09
N LEU A 339 -11.03 -1.67 -15.52
CA LEU A 339 -11.22 -2.36 -16.79
C LEU A 339 -10.87 -1.48 -17.99
N ALA A 340 -11.34 -0.22 -18.01
CA ALA A 340 -10.96 0.73 -19.05
C ALA A 340 -9.43 0.99 -19.10
N GLY A 341 -8.79 1.10 -17.93
CA GLY A 341 -7.33 1.18 -17.83
C GLY A 341 -6.64 -0.04 -18.44
N CYS A 342 -7.23 -1.23 -18.28
CA CYS A 342 -6.68 -2.47 -18.81
C CYS A 342 -6.69 -2.47 -20.35
N VAL A 343 -7.77 -1.96 -20.97
CA VAL A 343 -7.87 -1.77 -22.43
C VAL A 343 -6.78 -0.81 -22.90
N LEU A 344 -6.70 0.39 -22.30
CA LEU A 344 -5.72 1.39 -22.69
C LEU A 344 -4.30 0.83 -22.62
N ASN A 345 -3.93 0.22 -21.49
CA ASN A 345 -2.61 -0.34 -21.26
C ASN A 345 -2.26 -1.45 -22.25
N TRP A 346 -3.22 -2.32 -22.59
CA TRP A 346 -3.03 -3.40 -23.57
C TRP A 346 -2.58 -2.86 -24.92
N PHE A 347 -3.29 -1.87 -25.46
CA PHE A 347 -3.04 -1.31 -26.78
C PHE A 347 -1.90 -0.28 -26.82
N THR A 348 -1.70 0.53 -25.77
CA THR A 348 -0.61 1.52 -25.77
C THR A 348 0.77 0.90 -25.58
N ASN A 349 0.85 -0.20 -24.83
CA ASN A 349 2.12 -0.84 -24.47
C ASN A 349 2.37 -2.18 -25.16
N ASN A 350 1.53 -2.56 -26.13
CA ASN A 350 1.61 -3.83 -26.86
C ASN A 350 1.90 -5.01 -25.91
N ILE A 351 1.07 -5.17 -24.88
CA ILE A 351 1.33 -6.13 -23.77
C ILE A 351 1.46 -7.57 -24.29
N TRP A 352 0.91 -7.86 -25.47
CA TRP A 352 1.08 -9.14 -26.15
C TRP A 352 2.51 -9.39 -26.69
N GLU A 353 3.35 -8.38 -26.83
CA GLU A 353 4.75 -8.51 -27.29
C GLU A 353 5.76 -8.23 -26.17
N THR A 354 5.48 -7.24 -25.32
CA THR A 354 6.49 -6.63 -24.42
C THR A 354 6.72 -7.41 -23.13
N VAL A 355 5.85 -8.37 -22.79
CA VAL A 355 5.89 -9.09 -21.52
C VAL A 355 6.64 -10.42 -21.62
N LYS A 356 7.79 -10.51 -20.93
CA LYS A 356 8.59 -11.74 -20.75
C LYS A 356 8.61 -12.13 -19.26
N GLY A 357 8.36 -13.42 -18.93
CA GLY A 357 8.37 -13.95 -17.56
C GLY A 357 7.04 -14.58 -17.10
N LYS A 358 7.11 -15.61 -16.23
CA LYS A 358 5.96 -16.46 -15.83
C LYS A 358 4.86 -15.72 -15.07
N ARG A 359 5.22 -14.78 -14.17
CA ARG A 359 4.26 -14.00 -13.37
C ARG A 359 3.54 -12.94 -14.21
N GLU A 360 4.27 -12.33 -15.13
CA GLU A 360 3.76 -11.31 -16.03
C GLU A 360 2.93 -11.94 -17.16
N GLN A 361 3.24 -13.19 -17.54
CA GLN A 361 2.42 -14.00 -18.46
C GLN A 361 1.00 -14.25 -17.92
N ASN A 362 0.84 -14.48 -16.60
CA ASN A 362 -0.49 -14.60 -15.98
C ASN A 362 -1.27 -13.29 -16.06
N LYS A 363 -0.62 -12.15 -15.77
CA LYS A 363 -1.25 -10.82 -15.91
C LYS A 363 -1.66 -10.53 -17.35
N ARG A 364 -0.83 -10.92 -18.32
CA ARG A 364 -1.16 -10.84 -19.75
C ARG A 364 -2.36 -11.71 -20.12
N ALA A 365 -2.43 -12.94 -19.63
CA ALA A 365 -3.56 -13.83 -19.88
C ALA A 365 -4.86 -13.29 -19.27
N GLU A 366 -4.79 -12.68 -18.08
CA GLU A 366 -5.92 -11.99 -17.45
C GLU A 366 -6.38 -10.77 -18.25
N ALA A 367 -5.45 -9.92 -18.70
CA ALA A 367 -5.76 -8.76 -19.55
C ALA A 367 -6.38 -9.20 -20.89
N LYS A 368 -5.81 -10.21 -21.55
CA LYS A 368 -6.36 -10.83 -22.78
C LYS A 368 -7.81 -11.24 -22.56
N ALA A 369 -8.08 -11.99 -21.48
CA ALA A 369 -9.42 -12.47 -21.20
C ALA A 369 -10.40 -11.31 -20.93
N ALA A 370 -10.01 -10.34 -20.11
CA ALA A 370 -10.89 -9.21 -19.79
C ALA A 370 -11.28 -8.39 -21.02
N ILE A 371 -10.33 -8.11 -21.92
CA ILE A 371 -10.59 -7.33 -23.14
C ILE A 371 -11.53 -8.08 -24.07
N ASN A 372 -11.28 -9.37 -24.29
CA ASN A 372 -12.16 -10.16 -25.14
C ASN A 372 -13.57 -10.31 -24.51
N ILE A 373 -13.69 -10.46 -23.19
CA ILE A 373 -15.00 -10.45 -22.50
C ILE A 373 -15.73 -9.12 -22.73
N MET A 374 -15.03 -7.99 -22.59
CA MET A 374 -15.62 -6.68 -22.83
C MET A 374 -16.08 -6.51 -24.27
N LEU A 375 -15.32 -6.99 -25.25
CA LEU A 375 -15.70 -6.97 -26.66
C LEU A 375 -16.92 -7.87 -26.95
N VAL A 376 -16.97 -9.07 -26.37
CA VAL A 376 -18.13 -9.97 -26.48
C VAL A 376 -19.39 -9.31 -25.93
N LEU A 377 -19.28 -8.64 -24.79
CA LEU A 377 -20.40 -7.97 -24.14
C LEU A 377 -20.79 -6.66 -24.82
N TYR A 378 -19.90 -5.98 -25.53
CA TYR A 378 -20.20 -4.68 -26.12
C TYR A 378 -21.30 -4.75 -27.17
N GLN A 379 -21.24 -5.76 -28.05
CA GLN A 379 -22.23 -6.06 -29.11
C GLN A 379 -22.60 -4.88 -30.02
N THR A 380 -21.79 -3.83 -30.05
CA THR A 380 -21.97 -2.65 -30.89
C THR A 380 -20.79 -2.58 -31.86
N PRO A 381 -20.98 -2.10 -33.10
CA PRO A 381 -19.87 -1.94 -34.03
C PRO A 381 -18.74 -1.08 -33.43
N CYS A 382 -17.51 -1.58 -33.51
CA CYS A 382 -16.32 -0.83 -33.09
C CYS A 382 -15.08 -1.28 -33.85
N THR A 383 -14.23 -0.30 -34.16
CA THR A 383 -12.94 -0.53 -34.82
C THR A 383 -11.82 -0.03 -33.92
N ILE A 384 -10.89 -0.93 -33.58
CA ILE A 384 -9.66 -0.60 -32.88
C ILE A 384 -8.56 -0.47 -33.93
N THR A 385 -8.15 0.77 -34.20
CA THR A 385 -7.14 1.09 -35.21
C THR A 385 -5.73 0.90 -34.67
N LYS A 386 -4.77 0.62 -35.58
CA LYS A 386 -3.34 0.55 -35.24
C LYS A 386 -2.84 1.91 -34.75
N PRO A 387 -1.87 1.96 -33.82
CA PRO A 387 -1.29 3.21 -33.36
C PRO A 387 -0.62 3.94 -34.54
N PRO A 388 -0.81 5.27 -34.68
CA PRO A 388 -0.09 6.07 -35.66
C PRO A 388 1.41 6.14 -35.33
N PRO A 389 2.27 6.52 -36.30
CA PRO A 389 3.71 6.68 -36.06
C PRO A 389 3.95 7.65 -34.89
N ARG A 390 4.82 7.26 -33.93
CA ARG A 390 5.13 8.07 -32.74
C ARG A 390 5.79 9.43 -33.04
N ALA A 391 6.20 9.66 -34.30
CA ALA A 391 6.73 10.94 -34.76
C ALA A 391 5.64 12.04 -34.82
N ASP A 392 4.38 11.65 -34.99
CA ASP A 392 3.25 12.58 -34.93
C ASP A 392 2.61 12.55 -33.53
N ALA A 393 3.07 13.47 -32.68
CA ALA A 393 2.58 13.56 -31.31
C ALA A 393 1.10 13.94 -31.24
N ALA A 394 0.57 14.70 -32.20
CA ALA A 394 -0.83 15.14 -32.18
C ALA A 394 -1.76 14.00 -32.57
N GLU A 395 -1.48 13.29 -33.67
CA GLU A 395 -2.25 12.13 -34.10
C GLU A 395 -2.23 11.00 -33.05
N TYR A 396 -1.08 10.78 -32.40
CA TYR A 396 -0.97 9.77 -31.34
C TYR A 396 -1.84 10.09 -30.12
N GLN A 397 -1.95 11.37 -29.73
CA GLN A 397 -2.84 11.76 -28.63
C GLN A 397 -4.31 11.65 -29.00
N VAL A 398 -4.67 11.98 -30.24
CA VAL A 398 -6.04 11.79 -30.76
C VAL A 398 -6.41 10.31 -30.75
N TRP A 399 -5.53 9.44 -31.28
CA TRP A 399 -5.72 7.99 -31.23
C TRP A 399 -5.90 7.48 -29.81
N LYS A 400 -5.04 7.93 -28.87
CA LYS A 400 -5.11 7.53 -27.47
C LYS A 400 -6.42 7.96 -26.79
N LYS A 401 -6.93 9.15 -27.13
CA LYS A 401 -8.22 9.65 -26.64
C LYS A 401 -9.38 8.80 -27.18
N THR A 402 -9.44 8.54 -28.48
CA THR A 402 -10.45 7.67 -29.10
C THR A 402 -10.45 6.27 -28.47
N LEU A 403 -9.27 5.72 -28.23
CA LEU A 403 -9.10 4.43 -27.56
C LEU A 403 -9.60 4.45 -26.11
N TRP A 404 -9.35 5.53 -25.38
CA TRP A 404 -9.83 5.70 -24.00
C TRP A 404 -11.36 5.82 -23.92
N ASP A 405 -11.96 6.58 -24.84
CA ASP A 405 -13.42 6.74 -24.89
C ASP A 405 -14.10 5.39 -25.22
N LEU A 406 -13.53 4.62 -26.15
CA LEU A 406 -13.97 3.24 -26.41
C LEU A 406 -13.79 2.34 -25.19
N ALA A 407 -12.66 2.43 -24.49
CA ALA A 407 -12.40 1.64 -23.28
C ALA A 407 -13.43 1.90 -22.18
N LEU A 408 -13.84 3.16 -21.98
CA LEU A 408 -14.90 3.52 -21.04
C LEU A 408 -16.27 2.98 -21.49
N ALA A 409 -16.58 3.02 -22.78
CA ALA A 409 -17.83 2.47 -23.33
C ALA A 409 -17.89 0.95 -23.17
N LEU A 410 -16.79 0.25 -23.43
CA LEU A 410 -16.62 -1.19 -23.22
C LEU A 410 -16.86 -1.58 -21.75
N ASP A 411 -16.22 -0.88 -20.82
CA ASP A 411 -16.36 -1.12 -19.37
C ASP A 411 -17.81 -0.95 -18.90
N ARG A 412 -18.43 0.20 -19.22
CA ARG A 412 -19.82 0.50 -18.82
C ARG A 412 -20.79 -0.53 -19.38
N THR A 413 -20.73 -0.78 -20.69
CA THR A 413 -21.65 -1.69 -21.39
C THR A 413 -21.51 -3.12 -20.87
N ALA A 414 -20.27 -3.59 -20.65
CA ALA A 414 -20.03 -4.92 -20.10
C ALA A 414 -20.63 -5.08 -18.69
N ASN A 415 -20.46 -4.07 -17.84
CA ASN A 415 -20.99 -4.09 -16.49
C ASN A 415 -22.51 -3.97 -16.41
N GLU A 416 -23.12 -3.15 -17.27
CA GLU A 416 -24.58 -3.00 -17.39
C GLU A 416 -25.24 -4.30 -17.86
N ARG A 417 -24.71 -4.92 -18.90
CA ARG A 417 -25.25 -6.18 -19.43
C ARG A 417 -25.07 -7.35 -18.48
N LEU A 418 -23.91 -7.48 -17.84
CA LEU A 418 -23.75 -8.54 -16.84
C LEU A 418 -24.70 -8.32 -15.66
N ARG A 419 -24.93 -7.07 -15.24
CA ARG A 419 -25.89 -6.75 -14.17
C ARG A 419 -27.33 -7.09 -14.57
N SER A 420 -27.72 -6.86 -15.83
CA SER A 420 -29.08 -7.23 -16.28
C SER A 420 -29.31 -8.75 -16.29
N ILE A 421 -28.24 -9.56 -16.40
CA ILE A 421 -28.34 -11.02 -16.37
C ILE A 421 -28.29 -11.57 -14.95
N ASP A 422 -27.30 -11.16 -14.14
CA ASP A 422 -27.02 -11.80 -12.84
C ASP A 422 -27.34 -10.94 -11.61
N GLY A 423 -27.78 -9.69 -11.79
CA GLY A 423 -28.13 -8.75 -10.71
C GLY A 423 -26.94 -8.27 -9.85
N ARG A 424 -25.69 -8.62 -10.19
CA ARG A 424 -24.52 -8.32 -9.36
C ARG A 424 -23.94 -6.93 -9.59
N LYS A 425 -23.21 -6.44 -8.58
CA LYS A 425 -22.45 -5.18 -8.64
C LYS A 425 -21.39 -5.21 -9.75
N SER A 426 -20.98 -4.03 -10.21
CA SER A 426 -19.98 -3.89 -11.28
C SER A 426 -18.62 -4.53 -10.91
N SER A 427 -18.00 -5.18 -11.88
CA SER A 427 -16.62 -5.64 -11.84
C SER A 427 -15.70 -4.48 -12.22
N THR A 428 -14.80 -4.09 -11.31
CA THR A 428 -13.79 -3.05 -11.58
C THR A 428 -12.44 -3.63 -12.03
N LYS A 429 -12.16 -4.90 -11.70
CA LYS A 429 -10.87 -5.56 -11.98
C LYS A 429 -11.02 -6.66 -13.04
N ALA A 430 -9.98 -6.84 -13.86
CA ALA A 430 -9.91 -7.87 -14.90
C ALA A 430 -10.16 -9.30 -14.37
N SER A 431 -9.55 -9.65 -13.23
CA SER A 431 -9.74 -10.96 -12.59
C SER A 431 -11.18 -11.20 -12.10
N SER A 432 -11.83 -10.16 -11.58
CA SER A 432 -13.24 -10.20 -11.18
C SER A 432 -14.16 -10.40 -12.37
N LEU A 433 -13.92 -9.67 -13.48
CA LEU A 433 -14.69 -9.82 -14.71
C LEU A 433 -14.53 -11.24 -15.29
N ARG A 434 -13.30 -11.76 -15.34
CA ARG A 434 -13.03 -13.13 -15.81
C ARG A 434 -13.70 -14.20 -14.96
N LYS A 435 -13.72 -14.04 -13.62
CA LYS A 435 -14.42 -14.97 -12.72
C LYS A 435 -15.92 -14.94 -12.97
N ARG A 436 -16.50 -13.73 -13.04
CA ARG A 436 -17.94 -13.52 -13.31
C ARG A 436 -18.36 -14.10 -14.66
N TRP A 437 -17.56 -13.94 -15.71
CA TRP A 437 -17.80 -14.53 -17.03
C TRP A 437 -17.82 -16.07 -17.00
N ARG A 438 -16.91 -16.70 -16.24
CA ARG A 438 -16.91 -18.17 -16.07
C ARG A 438 -18.13 -18.65 -15.30
N GLU A 439 -18.51 -17.94 -14.25
CA GLU A 439 -19.73 -18.25 -13.49
C GLU A 439 -21.00 -18.05 -14.34
N LEU A 440 -21.01 -17.07 -15.25
CA LEU A 440 -22.10 -16.88 -16.20
C LEU A 440 -22.30 -18.10 -17.11
N ARG A 441 -21.21 -18.71 -17.57
CA ARG A 441 -21.26 -19.95 -18.37
C ARG A 441 -21.97 -21.09 -17.65
N ALA A 442 -21.76 -21.22 -16.33
CA ALA A 442 -22.38 -22.27 -15.52
C ALA A 442 -23.81 -21.91 -15.08
N SER A 443 -24.05 -20.66 -14.68
CA SER A 443 -25.33 -20.22 -14.09
C SER A 443 -26.37 -19.78 -15.12
N HIS A 444 -25.95 -19.27 -16.28
CA HIS A 444 -26.81 -18.74 -17.33
C HIS A 444 -26.32 -19.18 -18.73
N PRO A 445 -26.25 -20.50 -19.01
CA PRO A 445 -25.63 -21.05 -20.21
C PRO A 445 -26.26 -20.54 -21.51
N ALA A 446 -27.59 -20.37 -21.55
CA ALA A 446 -28.27 -19.84 -22.72
C ALA A 446 -27.88 -18.38 -23.04
N ALA A 447 -27.79 -17.54 -22.01
CA ALA A 447 -27.35 -16.16 -22.16
C ALA A 447 -25.87 -16.09 -22.60
N TYR A 448 -25.02 -16.93 -21.99
CA TYR A 448 -23.61 -17.06 -22.37
C TYR A 448 -23.45 -17.42 -23.85
N GLN A 449 -24.16 -18.45 -24.32
CA GLN A 449 -24.12 -18.90 -25.71
C GLN A 449 -24.66 -17.84 -26.67
N SER A 450 -25.76 -17.17 -26.32
CA SER A 450 -26.33 -16.09 -27.13
C SER A 450 -25.35 -14.92 -27.30
N LEU A 451 -24.68 -14.52 -26.21
CA LEU A 451 -23.69 -13.44 -26.25
C LEU A 451 -22.50 -13.81 -27.15
N GLY A 452 -21.99 -15.04 -27.03
CA GLY A 452 -20.91 -15.56 -27.86
C GLY A 452 -21.29 -15.63 -29.34
N ALA A 453 -22.47 -16.16 -29.66
CA ALA A 453 -22.96 -16.28 -31.03
C ALA A 453 -23.14 -14.91 -31.70
N GLN A 454 -23.72 -13.94 -31.00
CA GLN A 454 -23.89 -12.58 -31.51
C GLN A 454 -22.54 -11.88 -31.75
N PHE A 455 -21.59 -12.03 -30.82
CA PHE A 455 -20.23 -11.51 -31.02
C PHE A 455 -19.56 -12.10 -32.27
N LEU A 456 -19.65 -13.43 -32.45
CA LEU A 456 -19.08 -14.09 -33.62
C LEU A 456 -19.74 -13.63 -34.93
N SER A 457 -21.06 -13.43 -34.93
CA SER A 457 -21.78 -12.87 -36.08
C SER A 457 -21.30 -11.45 -36.41
N LEU A 458 -21.14 -10.58 -35.41
CA LEU A 458 -20.65 -9.22 -35.59
C LEU A 458 -19.20 -9.21 -36.09
N LYS A 459 -18.37 -10.13 -35.63
CA LYS A 459 -16.99 -10.30 -36.10
C LYS A 459 -16.95 -10.78 -37.56
N ALA A 460 -17.83 -11.71 -37.94
CA ALA A 460 -17.88 -12.28 -39.29
C ALA A 460 -18.26 -11.24 -40.36
N ILE A 461 -19.15 -10.29 -40.02
CA ILE A 461 -19.53 -9.18 -40.93
C ILE A 461 -18.60 -7.97 -40.85
N GLY A 462 -17.51 -8.04 -40.07
CA GLY A 462 -16.57 -6.94 -39.89
C GLY A 462 -17.09 -5.75 -39.06
N ALA A 463 -18.17 -5.94 -38.29
CA ALA A 463 -18.69 -4.89 -37.40
C ALA A 463 -17.82 -4.69 -36.15
N ILE A 464 -17.16 -5.75 -35.66
CA ILE A 464 -16.16 -5.66 -34.60
C ILE A 464 -14.79 -6.00 -35.19
N LEU A 465 -13.93 -4.97 -35.31
CA LEU A 465 -12.59 -5.08 -35.89
C LEU A 465 -11.53 -4.66 -34.88
N ASP A 466 -10.63 -5.59 -34.54
CA ASP A 466 -9.39 -5.26 -33.84
C ASP A 466 -8.22 -5.42 -34.82
N LEU A 467 -7.72 -4.28 -35.32
CA LEU A 467 -6.61 -4.22 -36.28
C LEU A 467 -5.25 -4.15 -35.58
N CYS A 468 -5.22 -4.05 -34.25
CA CYS A 468 -4.02 -3.83 -33.46
C CYS A 468 -3.49 -5.12 -32.84
N THR A 469 -4.38 -5.96 -32.30
CA THR A 469 -4.01 -7.21 -31.62
C THR A 469 -3.84 -8.37 -32.63
N PRO A 470 -2.79 -9.21 -32.54
CA PRO A 470 -2.65 -10.40 -33.38
C PRO A 470 -3.83 -11.38 -33.24
N PRO A 471 -4.20 -12.13 -34.30
CA PRO A 471 -5.33 -13.08 -34.24
C PRO A 471 -5.23 -14.12 -33.10
N SER A 472 -4.02 -14.55 -32.73
CA SER A 472 -3.78 -15.49 -31.61
C SER A 472 -4.12 -14.93 -30.22
N HIS A 473 -4.34 -13.61 -30.12
CA HIS A 473 -4.74 -12.93 -28.88
C HIS A 473 -6.20 -12.45 -28.91
N GLN A 474 -6.93 -12.69 -30.00
CA GLN A 474 -8.36 -12.42 -30.11
C GLN A 474 -9.16 -13.72 -29.92
N TRP A 475 -10.31 -13.65 -29.26
CA TRP A 475 -11.21 -14.79 -29.12
C TRP A 475 -11.92 -15.13 -30.43
N SER A 476 -12.06 -16.43 -30.64
CA SER A 476 -12.69 -17.09 -31.77
C SER A 476 -13.71 -18.12 -31.27
N VAL A 477 -14.19 -18.98 -32.17
CA VAL A 477 -15.15 -20.04 -31.84
C VAL A 477 -14.61 -20.97 -30.74
N SER A 478 -13.30 -21.28 -30.74
CA SER A 478 -12.71 -22.23 -29.79
C SER A 478 -12.70 -21.74 -28.34
N GLU A 479 -12.58 -20.43 -28.11
CA GLU A 479 -12.61 -19.87 -26.76
C GLU A 479 -14.03 -19.66 -26.21
N LEU A 480 -15.02 -19.59 -27.10
CA LEU A 480 -16.44 -19.35 -26.77
C LEU A 480 -17.29 -20.62 -26.75
N ALA A 481 -16.81 -21.73 -27.33
CA ALA A 481 -17.28 -23.08 -27.03
C ALA A 481 -17.11 -23.40 -25.53
#